data_AF-A0A5C4XRP8-F1
#
_entry.id   AF-A0A5C4XRP8-F1
#
_cell.length_a   1.000
_cell.length_b   1.000
_cell.length_c   1.000
_cell.angle_alpha   90.00
_cell.angle_beta   90.00
_cell.angle_gamma   90.00
#
_symmetry.space_group_name_H-M   'P 1'
#
loop_
_entity.id
_entity.type
_entity.pdbx_description
1 polymer ?
#
loop_
_entity_poly.entity_id
_entity_poly.type
_entity_poly.pdbx_seq_one_letter_code
_entity_poly.pdbx_strand_id
1 'polypeptide(L)'
;MATLKYAFGITLFLMSLGIFYLTWTNQLQSKEANRLGVPVREGSKWYFIDVNHPRCSEELRHAYRKTNRLFWLTAAALVFMIVVLTWLT
;
A
#
# COMPACT_ATOMS: atom_id res chain seq x y z
N MET A 1 -28.98 -12.33 -1.24
CA MET A 1 -28.65 -10.96 -0.75
C MET A 1 -27.80 -10.95 0.52
N ALA A 2 -28.09 -11.75 1.56
CA ALA A 2 -27.30 -11.74 2.81
C ALA A 2 -25.82 -12.16 2.62
N THR A 3 -25.56 -13.23 1.85
CA THR A 3 -24.21 -13.73 1.53
C THR A 3 -23.33 -12.71 0.81
N LEU A 4 -23.90 -11.93 -0.11
CA LEU A 4 -23.18 -10.88 -0.85
C LEU A 4 -22.71 -9.75 0.09
N LYS A 5 -23.54 -9.37 1.07
CA LYS A 5 -23.22 -8.34 2.06
C LYS A 5 -22.08 -8.79 2.99
N TYR A 6 -22.09 -10.04 3.43
CA TYR A 6 -21.01 -10.60 4.27
C TYR A 6 -19.70 -10.72 3.49
N ALA A 7 -19.74 -11.21 2.25
CA ALA A 7 -18.56 -11.28 1.39
C ALA A 7 -17.93 -9.89 1.16
N PHE A 8 -18.76 -8.87 0.95
CA PHE A 8 -18.30 -7.49 0.82
C PHE A 8 -17.66 -6.96 2.11
N GLY A 9 -18.33 -7.14 3.26
CA GLY A 9 -17.80 -6.72 4.56
C GLY A 9 -16.46 -7.36 4.90
N ILE A 10 -16.32 -8.68 4.67
CA ILE A 10 -15.05 -9.40 4.86
C ILE A 10 -13.97 -8.85 3.92
N THR A 11 -14.31 -8.58 2.66
CA THR A 11 -13.31 -8.10 1.70
C THR A 11 -12.83 -6.68 2.04
N LEU A 12 -13.73 -5.78 2.43
CA LEU A 12 -13.36 -4.45 2.94
C LEU A 12 -12.48 -4.55 4.19
N PHE A 13 -12.80 -5.46 5.11
CA PHE A 13 -12.00 -5.68 6.31
C PHE A 13 -10.58 -6.15 5.96
N LEU A 14 -10.45 -7.16 5.09
CA LEU A 14 -9.15 -7.66 4.63
C LEU A 14 -8.34 -6.59 3.88
N MET A 15 -8.98 -5.78 3.03
CA MET A 15 -8.32 -4.67 2.35
C MET A 15 -7.84 -3.60 3.33
N SER A 16 -8.64 -3.29 4.36
CA SER A 16 -8.26 -2.34 5.40
C SER A 16 -7.03 -2.82 6.19
N LEU A 17 -6.99 -4.11 6.54
CA LEU A 17 -5.80 -4.74 7.14
C LEU A 17 -4.59 -4.67 6.21
N GLY A 18 -4.79 -4.93 4.92
CA GLY A 18 -3.75 -4.82 3.90
C GLY A 18 -3.17 -3.41 3.81
N ILE A 19 -4.02 -2.38 3.76
CA ILE A 19 -3.59 -0.97 3.73
C ILE A 19 -2.83 -0.60 5.01
N PHE A 20 -3.31 -1.05 6.18
CA PHE A 20 -2.62 -0.82 7.44
C PHE A 20 -1.21 -1.44 7.45
N TYR A 21 -1.11 -2.70 7.01
CA TYR A 21 0.17 -3.39 6.87
C TYR A 21 1.13 -2.69 5.89
N LEU A 22 0.62 -2.24 4.74
CA LEU A 22 1.41 -1.51 3.75
C LEU A 22 1.89 -0.15 4.29
N THR A 23 1.06 0.55 5.06
CA THR A 23 1.44 1.81 5.72
C THR A 23 2.54 1.57 6.75
N TRP A 24 2.40 0.53 7.58
CA TRP A 24 3.42 0.15 8.56
C TRP A 24 4.76 -0.22 7.92
N THR A 25 4.73 -1.05 6.87
CA THR A 25 5.96 -1.43 6.13
C THR A 25 6.62 -0.23 5.47
N ASN A 26 5.83 0.68 4.89
CA ASN A 26 6.34 1.92 4.32
C ASN A 26 7.02 2.83 5.36
N GLN A 27 6.49 2.89 6.59
CA GLN A 27 7.15 3.59 7.71
C GLN A 27 8.50 2.96 8.09
N LEU A 28 8.58 1.63 8.14
CA LEU A 28 9.85 0.94 8.42
C LEU A 28 10.89 1.21 7.32
N GLN A 29 10.47 1.14 6.06
CA GLN A 29 11.32 1.44 4.90
C GLN A 29 11.81 2.90 4.93
N SER A 30 10.96 3.84 5.34
CA SER A 30 11.31 5.25 5.54
C SER A 30 12.39 5.45 6.61
N LYS A 31 12.25 4.78 7.76
CA LYS A 31 13.26 4.82 8.83
C LYS A 31 14.61 4.28 8.34
N GLU A 32 14.58 3.21 7.56
CA GLU A 32 15.79 2.65 6.95
C GLU A 32 16.41 3.58 5.90
N ALA A 33 15.59 4.20 5.03
CA ALA A 33 16.05 5.21 4.09
C ALA A 33 16.75 6.38 4.79
N ASN A 34 16.15 6.90 5.87
CA ASN A 34 16.74 7.96 6.68
C ASN A 34 18.07 7.54 7.31
N ARG A 35 18.16 6.29 7.81
CA ARG A 35 19.40 5.72 8.36
C ARG A 35 20.53 5.68 7.31
N LEU A 36 20.19 5.38 6.06
CA LEU A 36 21.12 5.35 4.93
C LEU A 36 21.40 6.74 4.33
N GLY A 37 20.75 7.79 4.84
CA GLY A 37 20.85 9.15 4.29
C GLY A 37 20.26 9.26 2.88
N VAL A 38 19.22 8.47 2.58
CA VAL A 38 18.42 8.55 1.36
C VAL A 38 17.29 9.57 1.59
N PRO A 39 17.05 10.51 0.67
CA PRO A 39 15.96 11.46 0.79
C PRO A 39 14.59 10.76 0.88
N VAL A 40 13.80 11.18 1.86
CA VAL A 40 12.41 10.74 2.06
C VAL A 40 11.50 11.95 2.06
N ARG A 41 10.43 11.92 1.26
CA ARG A 41 9.36 12.91 1.29
C ARG A 41 8.14 12.33 1.99
N GLU A 42 7.65 13.00 3.03
CA GLU A 42 6.42 12.62 3.72
C GLU A 42 5.21 13.26 3.03
N GLY A 43 4.19 12.45 2.77
CA GLY A 43 2.86 12.87 2.35
C GLY A 43 1.83 12.60 3.46
N SER A 44 0.54 12.65 3.13
CA SER A 44 -0.61 12.57 4.05
C SER A 44 -0.78 11.27 4.88
N LYS A 45 0.24 10.38 4.89
CA LYS A 45 0.49 9.18 5.72
C LYS A 45 1.49 8.21 5.06
N TRP A 46 2.10 8.62 3.95
CA TRP A 46 3.01 7.80 3.15
C TRP A 46 4.37 8.47 3.01
N TYR A 47 5.40 7.66 2.93
CA TYR A 47 6.78 8.06 2.74
C TYR A 47 7.22 7.68 1.34
N PHE A 48 7.71 8.67 0.60
CA PHE A 48 8.24 8.53 -0.74
C PHE A 48 9.76 8.55 -0.68
N ILE A 49 10.36 7.37 -0.87
CA ILE A 49 11.81 7.17 -0.82
C ILE A 49 12.38 7.41 -2.22
N ASP A 50 13.45 8.20 -2.33
CA ASP A 50 14.18 8.32 -3.58
C ASP A 50 14.98 7.04 -3.87
N VAL A 51 14.32 6.09 -4.54
CA VAL A 51 14.90 4.79 -4.88
C VAL A 51 16.06 4.87 -5.87
N ASN A 52 16.22 5.98 -6.60
CA ASN A 52 17.31 6.17 -7.56
C ASN A 52 18.56 6.75 -6.90
N HIS A 53 18.47 7.16 -5.63
CA HIS A 53 19.59 7.68 -4.89
C HIS A 53 20.72 6.64 -4.75
N PRO A 54 22.01 7.02 -4.89
CA PRO A 54 23.13 6.08 -4.83
C PRO A 54 23.25 5.33 -3.49
N ARG A 55 22.80 5.96 -2.40
CA ARG A 55 22.80 5.35 -1.06
C ARG A 55 21.61 4.41 -0.79
N CYS A 56 20.66 4.32 -1.72
CA CYS A 56 19.54 3.41 -1.58
C CYS A 56 20.00 1.99 -1.91
N SER A 57 19.98 1.11 -0.90
CA SER A 57 20.36 -0.29 -1.09
C SER A 57 19.40 -0.99 -2.05
N GLU A 58 19.90 -2.01 -2.76
CA GLU A 58 19.06 -2.77 -3.69
C GLU A 58 17.90 -3.47 -2.95
N GLU A 59 18.14 -3.92 -1.72
CA GLU A 59 17.12 -4.50 -0.85
C GLU A 59 16.00 -3.51 -0.53
N LEU A 60 16.34 -2.27 -0.14
CA LEU A 60 15.36 -1.24 0.17
C LEU A 60 14.59 -0.83 -1.10
N ARG A 61 15.30 -0.69 -2.23
CA ARG A 61 14.71 -0.40 -3.54
C ARG A 61 13.68 -1.46 -3.94
N HIS A 62 14.05 -2.74 -3.82
CA HIS A 62 13.17 -3.85 -4.15
C HIS A 62 11.96 -3.93 -3.19
N ALA A 63 12.21 -3.80 -1.88
CA ALA A 63 11.16 -3.81 -0.87
C ALA A 63 10.15 -2.67 -1.09
N TYR A 64 10.64 -1.45 -1.34
CA TYR A 64 9.79 -0.29 -1.59
C TYR A 64 8.97 -0.44 -2.87
N ARG A 65 9.57 -0.89 -3.97
CA ARG A 65 8.85 -1.18 -5.24
C ARG A 65 7.76 -2.21 -5.04
N LYS A 66 8.01 -3.26 -4.26
CA LYS A 66 7.01 -4.29 -3.93
C LYS A 66 5.86 -3.72 -3.11
N THR A 67 6.15 -2.95 -2.05
CA THR A 67 5.12 -2.28 -1.24
C THR A 67 4.28 -1.33 -2.08
N ASN A 68 4.90 -0.50 -2.91
CA ASN A 68 4.20 0.42 -3.81
C ASN A 68 3.31 -0.34 -4.82
N ARG A 69 3.80 -1.44 -5.40
CA ARG A 69 3.00 -2.29 -6.30
C ARG A 69 1.77 -2.86 -5.59
N LEU A 70 1.94 -3.39 -4.37
CA LEU A 70 0.84 -3.94 -3.58
C LEU A 70 -0.20 -2.87 -3.23
N PHE A 71 0.24 -1.65 -2.92
CA PHE A 71 -0.65 -0.52 -2.69
C PHE A 71 -1.55 -0.24 -3.91
N TRP A 72 -0.98 -0.10 -5.11
CA TRP A 72 -1.76 0.14 -6.32
C TRP A 72 -2.70 -1.01 -6.68
N LEU A 73 -2.26 -2.26 -6.49
CA LEU A 73 -3.12 -3.44 -6.67
C LEU A 73 -4.30 -3.43 -5.69
N THR A 74 -4.06 -3.05 -4.43
CA THR A 74 -5.11 -2.98 -3.40
C THR A 74 -6.09 -1.86 -3.72
N ALA A 75 -5.61 -0.70 -4.16
CA ALA A 75 -6.44 0.41 -4.61
C ALA A 75 -7.29 0.03 -5.84
N ALA A 76 -6.70 -0.63 -6.85
CA ALA A 76 -7.43 -1.10 -8.02
C ALA A 76 -8.50 -2.14 -7.67
N ALA A 77 -8.19 -3.07 -6.76
CA ALA A 77 -9.15 -4.05 -6.27
C ALA A 77 -10.32 -3.39 -5.53
N LEU A 78 -10.06 -2.35 -4.73
CA LEU A 78 -11.10 -1.58 -4.06
C LEU A 78 -12.02 -0.88 -5.06
N VAL A 79 -11.45 -0.19 -6.06
CA VAL A 79 -12.22 0.47 -7.12
C VAL A 79 -13.06 -0.55 -7.89
N PHE A 80 -12.48 -1.68 -8.27
CA PHE A 80 -13.21 -2.75 -8.97
C PHE A 80 -14.40 -3.26 -8.16
N MET A 81 -14.22 -3.50 -6.85
CA MET A 81 -15.34 -3.92 -6.00
C MET A 81 -16.45 -2.88 -5.90
N ILE A 82 -16.11 -1.59 -5.79
CA ILE A 82 -17.10 -0.51 -5.75
C ILE A 82 -17.88 -0.46 -7.07
N VAL A 83 -17.21 -0.60 -8.21
CA VAL A 83 -17.86 -0.64 -9.53
C VAL A 83 -18.79 -1.85 -9.64
N VAL A 84 -18.33 -3.05 -9.25
CA VAL A 84 -19.17 -4.25 -9.29
C VAL A 84 -20.40 -4.11 -8.40
N LEU A 85 -20.26 -3.53 -7.20
CA LEU A 85 -21.40 -3.32 -6.31
C LEU A 85 -22.40 -2.32 -6.87
N THR A 86 -21.92 -1.16 -7.35
CA THR A 86 -22.80 -0.13 -7.93
C THR A 86 -23.56 -0.62 -9.17
N TRP A 87 -22.98 -1.57 -9.93
CA TRP A 87 -23.67 -2.21 -11.06
C TRP A 87 -24.70 -3.27 -10.66
N LEU A 88 -24.56 -3.87 -9.47
CA LEU A 88 -25.43 -4.95 -8.98
C LEU A 88 -26.56 -4.46 -8.05
N THR A 89 -26.54 -3.19 -7.66
CA THR A 89 -27.56 -2.51 -6.84
C THR A 89 -28.44 -1.62 -7.70
#